data_AF-C6ZPE5-F1
#
_entry.id   AF-C6ZPE5-F1
#
_cell.length_a   1.000
_cell.length_b   1.000
_cell.length_c   1.000
_cell.angle_alpha   90.00
_cell.angle_beta   90.00
_cell.angle_gamma   90.00
#
_symmetry.space_group_name_H-M   'P 1'
#
loop_
_entity.id
_entity.type
_entity.pdbx_description
1 polymer ?
#
loop_
_entity_poly.entity_id
_entity_poly.type
_entity_poly.pdbx_seq_one_letter_code
_entity_poly.pdbx_strand_id
1 'polypeptide(L)'
;AQANNPEGCGGAICCYLATATDKTGLAISQNQEMSFTSNTTTANGGAIYATKCTLDGNTTLTFDQNTATAGCGGAIYTETEDFSLKGSTGTVTFSTNTAKTGGALYSKGNSSLTGNTNLLFSGNKATGPSNSSANQEGCGGAILAFIDSGSVSDKTGLSIANNQEVSLTSNAATVSGGAIYATKCTLTGNGSLTFDGNTAGTSGGAIYTETEDFTLTGSTGTVTFSTNTAKTGGALYSKGNNSLSGNTNLLFSGNKATGPSNSSANQEGCGGAILAFIDSGSVSDKTGLSIANNQEVSLTSNAATVSGGAIYATKCTLTGNGSLTFDGNTAGTSGGAIYTETEDFTLTGSTGTVTFSTNTAKTGGALYSKGNNSLSGNTNLLFSGNKATGPSNSSANQEGCGGAILSFLESASVSTKKGLWIEDNENVSLSGNTATVSGGAIYATKCALHGNTTLTFDGNTAETAGGAIYTETEDFTLTGSTGTVTFSTNTAKTAGALHTKGNTSFTKNKALVFSGNSATATATTTTDQEGCGGAILCNISESDIATKSLTLTENGSLSFINNTAKRSGGGIYAPK
;
A
#
# COMPACT_ATOMS: atom_id res chain seq x y z
N ALA A 1 1.53 47.54 -5.01
CA ALA A 1 2.28 47.38 -6.28
C ALA A 1 3.70 46.97 -5.93
N GLN A 2 3.99 45.67 -5.93
CA GLN A 2 5.32 45.09 -5.67
C GLN A 2 5.43 43.65 -6.22
N ALA A 3 4.60 43.29 -7.21
CA ALA A 3 4.50 41.91 -7.71
C ALA A 3 5.52 41.55 -8.81
N ASN A 4 6.34 42.50 -9.30
CA ASN A 4 7.11 42.29 -10.54
C ASN A 4 8.59 42.75 -10.44
N ASN A 5 9.23 42.76 -9.27
CA ASN A 5 10.67 43.08 -9.16
C ASN A 5 11.44 41.88 -8.60
N PRO A 6 12.35 41.24 -9.35
CA PRO A 6 13.15 40.09 -8.89
C PRO A 6 14.29 40.49 -7.93
N GLU A 7 14.15 41.60 -7.20
CA GLU A 7 15.15 42.07 -6.25
C GLU A 7 15.43 40.99 -5.19
N GLY A 8 16.69 40.56 -5.11
CA GLY A 8 17.11 39.53 -4.16
C GLY A 8 16.79 38.09 -4.59
N CYS A 9 16.48 37.82 -5.85
CA CYS A 9 16.36 36.45 -6.37
C CYS A 9 17.66 35.99 -7.07
N GLY A 10 17.89 34.67 -7.12
CA GLY A 10 18.98 34.08 -7.92
C GLY A 10 20.37 34.36 -7.36
N GLY A 11 20.84 33.57 -6.38
CA GLY A 11 22.13 33.83 -5.72
C GLY A 11 23.36 33.76 -6.63
N ALA A 12 23.26 33.07 -7.78
CA ALA A 12 24.24 33.11 -8.86
C ALA A 12 23.67 33.72 -10.15
N ILE A 13 22.48 33.28 -10.57
CA ILE A 13 21.85 33.69 -11.82
C ILE A 13 20.41 34.10 -11.54
N CYS A 14 20.05 35.30 -11.96
CA CYS A 14 18.66 35.76 -12.02
C CYS A 14 18.28 36.06 -13.47
N CYS A 15 17.42 35.22 -14.06
CA CYS A 15 16.91 35.35 -15.42
C CYS A 15 15.39 35.58 -15.41
N TYR A 16 14.98 36.84 -15.37
CA TYR A 16 13.57 37.21 -15.39
C TYR A 16 13.12 37.66 -16.79
N LEU A 17 12.02 37.10 -17.28
CA LEU A 17 11.39 37.48 -18.55
C LEU A 17 10.15 38.33 -18.27
N ALA A 18 10.22 39.63 -18.55
CA ALA A 18 9.04 40.50 -18.49
C ALA A 18 8.08 40.20 -19.68
N THR A 19 6.86 39.76 -19.34
CA THR A 19 5.59 39.72 -20.12
C THR A 19 5.66 39.85 -21.66
N ALA A 20 6.47 39.05 -22.33
CA ALA A 20 6.49 38.97 -23.80
C ALA A 20 6.37 37.51 -24.24
N THR A 21 5.40 37.22 -25.10
CA THR A 21 5.27 35.97 -25.84
C THR A 21 6.55 35.71 -26.65
N ASP A 22 7.00 34.46 -26.71
CA ASP A 22 8.10 33.95 -27.58
C ASP A 22 9.55 34.00 -27.06
N LYS A 23 9.83 34.11 -25.75
CA LYS A 23 11.21 34.02 -25.22
C LYS A 23 11.61 32.63 -24.71
N THR A 24 12.88 32.28 -24.90
CA THR A 24 13.45 30.93 -24.71
C THR A 24 13.83 30.55 -23.27
N GLY A 25 13.73 31.48 -22.30
CA GLY A 25 14.19 31.23 -20.92
C GLY A 25 15.71 31.20 -20.75
N LEU A 26 16.16 30.87 -19.54
CA LEU A 26 17.55 30.53 -19.27
C LEU A 26 17.84 29.13 -19.86
N ALA A 27 18.87 29.03 -20.69
CA ALA A 27 19.37 27.76 -21.20
C ALA A 27 20.83 27.55 -20.78
N ILE A 28 21.12 26.42 -20.15
CA ILE A 28 22.47 25.96 -19.83
C ILE A 28 22.68 24.65 -20.57
N SER A 29 23.52 24.65 -21.60
CA SER A 29 23.64 23.49 -22.48
C SER A 29 25.07 23.13 -22.87
N GLN A 30 25.27 21.83 -23.11
CA GLN A 30 26.52 21.27 -23.65
C GLN A 30 27.78 21.60 -22.83
N ASN A 31 27.65 21.86 -21.53
CA ASN A 31 28.79 22.10 -20.67
C ASN A 31 29.42 20.76 -20.26
N GLN A 32 30.75 20.69 -20.29
CA GLN A 32 31.48 19.53 -19.80
C GLN A 32 31.36 19.40 -18.27
N GLU A 33 31.51 20.52 -17.57
CA GLU A 33 31.38 20.61 -16.12
C GLU A 33 30.89 22.01 -15.74
N MET A 34 29.89 22.06 -14.86
CA MET A 34 29.40 23.30 -14.27
C MET A 34 28.99 23.05 -12.82
N SER A 35 29.29 23.99 -11.93
CA SER A 35 28.97 23.88 -10.51
C SER A 35 28.43 25.19 -9.96
N PHE A 36 27.33 25.08 -9.21
CA PHE A 36 26.74 26.12 -8.38
C PHE A 36 26.85 25.64 -6.93
N THR A 37 27.82 26.17 -6.21
CA THR A 37 28.10 25.74 -4.83
C THR A 37 27.95 26.89 -3.86
N SER A 38 27.25 26.67 -2.75
CA SER A 38 27.09 27.62 -1.64
C SER A 38 26.50 28.98 -2.02
N ASN A 39 25.73 29.06 -3.12
CA ASN A 39 25.04 30.30 -3.48
C ASN A 39 23.87 30.52 -2.51
N THR A 40 23.73 31.75 -2.02
CA THR A 40 22.72 32.07 -1.02
C THR A 40 21.94 33.29 -1.44
N THR A 41 20.62 33.25 -1.26
CA THR A 41 19.77 34.41 -1.35
C THR A 41 18.69 34.42 -0.27
N THR A 42 18.08 35.59 -0.02
CA THR A 42 16.94 35.72 0.89
C THR A 42 15.62 35.37 0.21
N ALA A 43 15.46 35.68 -1.08
CA ALA A 43 14.25 35.36 -1.83
C ALA A 43 14.36 33.98 -2.52
N ASN A 44 13.91 33.87 -3.77
CA ASN A 44 13.78 32.59 -4.49
C ASN A 44 15.03 32.25 -5.31
N GLY A 45 15.30 30.95 -5.49
CA GLY A 45 16.37 30.46 -6.34
C GLY A 45 17.75 30.67 -5.71
N GLY A 46 18.15 29.82 -4.77
CA GLY A 46 19.41 30.00 -4.05
C GLY A 46 20.63 30.03 -4.98
N ALA A 47 20.63 29.26 -6.07
CA ALA A 47 21.56 29.46 -7.19
C ALA A 47 20.91 30.16 -8.38
N ILE A 48 19.80 29.61 -8.88
CA ILE A 48 19.16 30.06 -10.11
C ILE A 48 17.72 30.46 -9.83
N TYR A 49 17.40 31.70 -10.20
CA TYR A 49 16.04 32.15 -10.41
C TYR A 49 15.80 32.30 -11.92
N ALA A 50 14.75 31.67 -12.43
CA ALA A 50 14.37 31.85 -13.83
C ALA A 50 12.85 31.87 -14.03
N THR A 51 12.34 32.61 -15.01
CA THR A 51 10.94 32.46 -15.42
C THR A 51 10.71 31.10 -16.08
N LYS A 52 11.65 30.68 -16.95
CA LYS A 52 11.74 29.40 -17.66
C LYS A 52 13.19 28.92 -17.64
N CYS A 53 13.44 27.65 -17.37
CA CYS A 53 14.81 27.11 -17.29
C CYS A 53 14.94 25.79 -18.05
N THR A 54 15.97 25.68 -18.88
CA THR A 54 16.34 24.46 -19.60
C THR A 54 17.81 24.13 -19.36
N LEU A 55 18.06 22.91 -18.91
CA LEU A 55 19.37 22.32 -18.72
C LEU A 55 19.49 21.17 -19.74
N ASP A 56 20.35 21.29 -20.75
CA ASP A 56 20.33 20.41 -21.93
C ASP A 56 21.72 19.87 -22.29
N GLY A 57 21.90 18.54 -22.23
CA GLY A 57 23.10 17.89 -22.74
C GLY A 57 24.40 18.19 -21.97
N ASN A 58 24.29 18.65 -20.72
CA ASN A 58 25.47 18.85 -19.89
C ASN A 58 26.05 17.48 -19.46
N THR A 59 27.37 17.37 -19.37
CA THR A 59 27.99 16.13 -18.87
C THR A 59 27.92 16.07 -17.35
N THR A 60 28.57 17.00 -16.65
CA THR A 60 28.50 17.10 -15.19
C THR A 60 27.90 18.44 -14.78
N LEU A 61 26.86 18.41 -13.95
CA LEU A 61 26.24 19.61 -13.41
C LEU A 61 25.98 19.42 -11.90
N THR A 62 26.50 20.34 -11.08
CA THR A 62 26.39 20.23 -9.63
C THR A 62 25.71 21.47 -9.04
N PHE A 63 24.72 21.25 -8.18
CA PHE A 63 24.10 22.23 -7.31
C PHE A 63 24.27 21.75 -5.88
N ASP A 64 25.25 22.30 -5.16
CA ASP A 64 25.56 21.89 -3.80
C ASP A 64 25.43 23.04 -2.79
N GLN A 65 24.80 22.77 -1.64
CA GLN A 65 24.69 23.72 -0.52
C GLN A 65 24.08 25.08 -0.90
N ASN A 66 23.27 25.16 -1.95
CA ASN A 66 22.62 26.42 -2.32
C ASN A 66 21.39 26.66 -1.43
N THR A 67 21.19 27.92 -1.03
CA THR A 67 20.22 28.28 0.00
C THR A 67 19.32 29.45 -0.39
N ALA A 68 18.02 29.26 -0.31
CA ALA A 68 17.00 30.31 -0.35
C ALA A 68 16.41 30.49 1.06
N THR A 69 16.93 31.42 1.86
CA THR A 69 16.69 31.43 3.32
C THR A 69 15.25 31.74 3.73
N ALA A 70 14.53 32.55 2.94
CA ALA A 70 13.11 32.83 3.16
C ALA A 70 12.23 32.51 1.94
N GLY A 71 12.83 32.07 0.83
CA GLY A 71 12.13 31.75 -0.42
C GLY A 71 12.14 30.27 -0.79
N CYS A 72 11.81 30.01 -2.05
CA CYS A 72 11.64 28.68 -2.62
C CYS A 72 12.79 28.31 -3.56
N GLY A 73 13.02 27.01 -3.77
CA GLY A 73 14.00 26.51 -4.74
C GLY A 73 15.43 26.76 -4.28
N GLY A 74 15.97 25.92 -3.41
CA GLY A 74 17.30 26.16 -2.81
C GLY A 74 18.41 26.15 -3.86
N ALA A 75 18.31 25.29 -4.87
CA ALA A 75 19.14 25.40 -6.07
C ALA A 75 18.43 26.24 -7.15
N ILE A 76 17.25 25.80 -7.59
CA ILE A 76 16.56 26.36 -8.75
C ILE A 76 15.12 26.69 -8.41
N TYR A 77 14.70 27.88 -8.79
CA TYR A 77 13.31 28.30 -8.78
C TYR A 77 12.85 28.68 -10.20
N THR A 78 11.75 28.08 -10.65
CA THR A 78 11.01 28.51 -11.85
C THR A 78 9.65 29.08 -11.50
N GLU A 79 9.38 30.30 -11.99
CA GLU A 79 8.26 31.11 -11.52
C GLU A 79 6.91 30.73 -12.13
N THR A 80 6.76 30.78 -13.46
CA THR A 80 5.47 30.60 -14.14
C THR A 80 5.52 29.58 -15.28
N GLU A 81 6.70 29.36 -15.87
CA GLU A 81 6.88 28.51 -17.03
C GLU A 81 7.62 27.21 -16.68
N ASP A 82 7.82 26.39 -17.71
CA ASP A 82 8.37 25.05 -17.58
C ASP A 82 9.84 25.02 -17.14
N PHE A 83 10.16 23.99 -16.36
CA PHE A 83 11.51 23.52 -16.10
C PHE A 83 11.79 22.26 -16.94
N SER A 84 12.96 22.20 -17.58
CA SER A 84 13.41 21.02 -18.31
C SER A 84 14.88 20.71 -18.01
N LEU A 85 15.15 19.48 -17.57
CA LEU A 85 16.49 18.89 -17.49
C LEU A 85 16.55 17.68 -18.39
N LYS A 86 17.36 17.72 -19.45
CA LYS A 86 17.36 16.66 -20.46
C LYS A 86 18.72 16.34 -21.04
N GLY A 87 18.87 15.10 -21.49
CA GLY A 87 19.99 14.64 -22.31
C GLY A 87 21.36 14.69 -21.63
N SER A 88 21.43 14.87 -20.32
CA SER A 88 22.71 14.97 -19.62
C SER A 88 23.44 13.63 -19.68
N THR A 89 24.68 13.64 -20.18
CA THR A 89 25.43 12.40 -20.50
C THR A 89 26.21 11.85 -19.32
N GLY A 90 26.50 12.68 -18.31
CA GLY A 90 27.13 12.29 -17.05
C GLY A 90 26.18 12.44 -15.87
N THR A 91 26.70 12.91 -14.73
CA THR A 91 25.93 13.02 -13.48
C THR A 91 25.47 14.45 -13.23
N VAL A 92 24.17 14.61 -12.98
CA VAL A 92 23.60 15.86 -12.47
C VAL A 92 23.26 15.68 -10.99
N THR A 93 23.87 16.48 -10.13
CA THR A 93 23.75 16.39 -8.68
C THR A 93 23.09 17.63 -8.11
N PHE A 94 22.06 17.42 -7.29
CA PHE A 94 21.49 18.40 -6.37
C PHE A 94 21.71 17.88 -4.95
N SER A 95 22.69 18.43 -4.24
CA SER A 95 23.03 17.99 -2.90
C SER A 95 22.88 19.11 -1.87
N THR A 96 22.33 18.77 -0.71
CA THR A 96 22.30 19.63 0.48
C THR A 96 21.71 21.04 0.27
N ASN A 97 20.92 21.24 -0.78
CA ASN A 97 20.26 22.52 -1.04
C ASN A 97 19.11 22.72 -0.06
N THR A 98 18.91 23.96 0.37
CA THR A 98 17.95 24.30 1.42
C THR A 98 17.05 25.47 1.00
N ALA A 99 15.75 25.32 1.20
CA ALA A 99 14.78 26.39 1.00
C ALA A 99 13.60 26.26 1.95
N LYS A 100 12.72 27.27 1.97
CA LYS A 100 11.43 27.16 2.66
C LYS A 100 10.56 26.05 2.04
N THR A 101 10.63 25.92 0.72
CA THR A 101 9.85 24.99 -0.10
C THR A 101 10.65 24.59 -1.34
N GLY A 102 10.59 23.31 -1.75
CA GLY A 102 11.38 22.82 -2.89
C GLY A 102 12.88 22.92 -2.60
N GLY A 103 13.40 22.08 -1.71
CA GLY A 103 14.74 22.25 -1.14
C GLY A 103 15.84 22.34 -2.19
N ALA A 104 15.75 21.58 -3.29
CA ALA A 104 16.58 21.80 -4.48
C ALA A 104 15.82 22.56 -5.57
N LEU A 105 14.69 22.03 -6.03
CA LEU A 105 13.96 22.54 -7.18
C LEU A 105 12.53 22.93 -6.78
N TYR A 106 12.11 24.12 -7.20
CA TYR A 106 10.73 24.57 -7.14
C TYR A 106 10.27 24.96 -8.56
N SER A 107 9.13 24.40 -9.02
CA SER A 107 8.52 24.73 -10.30
C SER A 107 7.00 24.88 -10.20
N LYS A 108 6.47 25.95 -10.82
CA LYS A 108 5.01 26.14 -11.03
C LYS A 108 4.49 25.71 -12.42
N GLY A 109 5.41 25.55 -13.37
CA GLY A 109 5.14 25.04 -14.71
C GLY A 109 5.23 23.52 -14.78
N ASN A 110 5.21 22.97 -16.00
CA ASN A 110 5.58 21.58 -16.19
C ASN A 110 7.05 21.40 -15.82
N SER A 111 7.37 20.33 -15.10
CA SER A 111 8.74 20.01 -14.71
C SER A 111 9.12 18.69 -15.32
N SER A 112 10.12 18.68 -16.20
CA SER A 112 10.54 17.48 -16.92
C SER A 112 12.01 17.16 -16.67
N LEU A 113 12.29 15.91 -16.26
CA LEU A 113 13.62 15.35 -16.10
C LEU A 113 13.72 14.13 -17.02
N THR A 114 14.27 14.31 -18.22
CA THR A 114 14.14 13.32 -19.30
C THR A 114 15.45 12.91 -19.97
N GLY A 115 15.69 11.62 -20.11
CA GLY A 115 16.79 11.12 -20.95
C GLY A 115 18.18 11.42 -20.42
N ASN A 116 18.34 11.53 -19.10
CA ASN A 116 19.63 11.77 -18.46
C ASN A 116 20.28 10.44 -18.04
N THR A 117 21.60 10.38 -18.03
CA THR A 117 22.36 9.19 -17.58
C THR A 117 22.18 8.98 -16.08
N ASN A 118 22.51 9.98 -15.25
CA ASN A 118 22.44 9.85 -13.81
C ASN A 118 21.95 11.15 -13.14
N LEU A 119 20.87 11.06 -12.36
CA LEU A 119 20.29 12.17 -11.61
C LEU A 119 20.33 11.88 -10.11
N LEU A 120 21.02 12.70 -9.34
CA LEU A 120 21.15 12.54 -7.89
C LEU A 120 20.56 13.74 -7.14
N PHE A 121 19.60 13.48 -6.25
CA PHE A 121 19.09 14.45 -5.28
C PHE A 121 19.38 13.93 -3.87
N SER A 122 20.35 14.49 -3.18
CA SER A 122 20.78 13.98 -1.87
C SER A 122 20.79 15.03 -0.76
N GLY A 123 20.12 14.75 0.36
CA GLY A 123 20.20 15.59 1.54
C GLY A 123 19.57 16.98 1.41
N ASN A 124 18.72 17.21 0.40
CA ASN A 124 18.06 18.50 0.18
C ASN A 124 16.92 18.68 1.21
N LYS A 125 16.67 19.93 1.60
CA LYS A 125 15.78 20.25 2.73
C LYS A 125 14.79 21.36 2.42
N ALA A 126 13.51 21.08 2.66
CA ALA A 126 12.47 22.09 2.80
C ALA A 126 12.21 22.36 4.29
N THR A 127 12.43 23.59 4.76
CA THR A 127 12.43 23.96 6.18
C THR A 127 11.30 24.90 6.58
N GLY A 128 10.35 25.18 5.67
CA GLY A 128 9.20 26.02 5.96
C GLY A 128 8.35 25.51 7.12
N PRO A 129 7.71 26.38 7.92
CA PRO A 129 6.88 25.96 9.03
C PRO A 129 5.58 25.30 8.54
N SER A 130 5.03 24.38 9.33
CA SER A 130 3.81 23.63 9.02
C SER A 130 2.51 24.41 9.24
N ASN A 131 2.57 25.72 9.47
CA ASN A 131 1.47 26.54 9.97
C ASN A 131 0.78 27.38 8.89
N SER A 132 1.14 27.24 7.61
CA SER A 132 0.46 27.91 6.51
C SER A 132 0.12 26.93 5.39
N SER A 133 -1.15 26.96 4.94
CA SER A 133 -1.61 26.25 3.75
C SER A 133 -1.36 27.03 2.46
N ALA A 134 -0.98 28.30 2.56
CA ALA A 134 -0.56 29.11 1.43
C ALA A 134 0.88 28.75 1.04
N ASN A 135 1.14 28.50 -0.24
CA ASN A 135 2.47 28.29 -0.83
C ASN A 135 3.19 26.96 -0.51
N GLN A 136 2.47 25.94 -0.04
CA GLN A 136 3.04 24.60 0.19
C GLN A 136 4.31 24.65 1.06
N GLU A 137 4.30 25.49 2.10
CA GLU A 137 5.49 25.73 2.93
C GLU A 137 5.98 24.44 3.58
N GLY A 138 7.29 24.21 3.52
CA GLY A 138 7.90 23.01 4.10
C GLY A 138 7.72 21.74 3.28
N CYS A 139 7.16 21.82 2.06
CA CYS A 139 6.98 20.68 1.17
C CYS A 139 8.12 20.52 0.15
N GLY A 140 8.29 19.29 -0.34
CA GLY A 140 9.20 18.96 -1.45
C GLY A 140 10.67 19.10 -1.05
N GLY A 141 11.17 18.17 -0.24
CA GLY A 141 12.53 18.29 0.31
C GLY A 141 13.61 18.35 -0.78
N ALA A 142 13.45 17.61 -1.88
CA ALA A 142 14.22 17.82 -3.11
C ALA A 142 13.45 18.65 -4.13
N ILE A 143 12.29 18.18 -4.55
CA ILE A 143 11.53 18.74 -5.66
C ILE A 143 10.14 19.12 -5.18
N LEU A 144 9.73 20.35 -5.49
CA LEU A 144 8.33 20.75 -5.48
C LEU A 144 7.90 21.13 -6.90
N ALA A 145 6.91 20.41 -7.42
CA ALA A 145 6.29 20.65 -8.73
C ALA A 145 4.78 20.89 -8.54
N PHE A 146 4.42 22.14 -8.33
CA PHE A 146 3.05 22.52 -7.99
C PHE A 146 2.36 23.16 -9.18
N ILE A 147 1.09 22.82 -9.40
CA ILE A 147 0.25 23.44 -10.41
C ILE A 147 -0.92 24.10 -9.68
N ASP A 148 -1.12 25.41 -9.93
CA ASP A 148 -2.33 26.09 -9.46
C ASP A 148 -3.59 25.43 -10.02
N SER A 149 -4.58 25.22 -9.15
CA SER A 149 -5.78 24.42 -9.42
C SER A 149 -6.56 24.84 -10.67
N GLY A 150 -6.52 26.11 -11.05
CA GLY A 150 -7.16 26.64 -12.26
C GLY A 150 -6.49 26.24 -13.58
N SER A 151 -5.36 25.54 -13.56
CA SER A 151 -4.58 25.18 -14.76
C SER A 151 -4.20 23.69 -14.83
N VAL A 152 -4.80 22.85 -13.99
CA VAL A 152 -4.41 21.43 -13.84
C VAL A 152 -4.68 20.62 -15.11
N SER A 153 -5.78 20.86 -15.82
CA SER A 153 -6.15 20.11 -17.03
C SER A 153 -5.14 20.25 -18.17
N ASP A 154 -4.41 21.36 -18.20
CA ASP A 154 -3.56 21.75 -19.33
C ASP A 154 -2.08 21.43 -19.09
N LYS A 155 -1.75 20.87 -17.91
CA LYS A 155 -0.38 20.63 -17.47
C LYS A 155 -0.10 19.15 -17.18
N THR A 156 1.13 18.73 -17.45
CA THR A 156 1.62 17.37 -17.22
C THR A 156 2.12 17.16 -15.80
N GLY A 157 2.47 18.24 -15.09
CA GLY A 157 3.04 18.18 -13.74
C GLY A 157 4.51 17.81 -13.75
N LEU A 158 4.93 16.98 -12.80
CA LEU A 158 6.28 16.43 -12.76
C LEU A 158 6.35 15.16 -13.62
N SER A 159 7.25 15.17 -14.60
CA SER A 159 7.60 14.00 -15.41
C SER A 159 9.07 13.65 -15.23
N ILE A 160 9.36 12.44 -14.76
CA ILE A 160 10.70 11.86 -14.72
C ILE A 160 10.70 10.68 -15.68
N ALA A 161 11.36 10.83 -16.84
CA ALA A 161 11.19 9.89 -17.93
C ALA A 161 12.49 9.44 -18.60
N ASN A 162 12.59 8.15 -18.91
CA ASN A 162 13.67 7.60 -19.74
C ASN A 162 15.09 7.93 -19.25
N ASN A 163 15.28 8.16 -17.95
CA ASN A 163 16.61 8.32 -17.38
C ASN A 163 17.21 6.94 -17.09
N GLN A 164 18.52 6.78 -17.19
CA GLN A 164 19.17 5.51 -16.87
C GLN A 164 19.17 5.25 -15.36
N GLU A 165 19.50 6.26 -14.56
CA GLU A 165 19.45 6.20 -13.09
C GLU A 165 18.93 7.52 -12.49
N VAL A 166 18.00 7.40 -11.54
CA VAL A 166 17.54 8.53 -10.71
C VAL A 166 17.56 8.09 -9.25
N SER A 167 18.21 8.88 -8.41
CA SER A 167 18.36 8.60 -6.99
C SER A 167 17.99 9.82 -6.16
N LEU A 168 17.01 9.67 -5.26
CA LEU A 168 16.57 10.67 -4.31
C LEU A 168 16.77 10.12 -2.91
N THR A 169 17.81 10.59 -2.22
CA THR A 169 18.26 10.02 -0.95
C THR A 169 18.32 11.04 0.18
N SER A 170 17.87 10.66 1.37
CA SER A 170 17.97 11.47 2.58
C SER A 170 17.42 12.89 2.47
N ASN A 171 16.46 13.12 1.55
CA ASN A 171 15.82 14.43 1.42
C ASN A 171 14.77 14.58 2.53
N ALA A 172 14.60 15.81 3.02
CA ALA A 172 13.74 16.07 4.17
C ALA A 172 12.78 17.24 3.91
N ALA A 173 11.52 17.03 4.26
CA ALA A 173 10.48 18.05 4.25
C ALA A 173 9.88 18.15 5.66
N THR A 174 9.69 19.35 6.17
CA THR A 174 8.98 19.58 7.45
C THR A 174 7.49 19.28 7.35
N VAL A 175 6.92 19.26 6.14
CA VAL A 175 5.50 18.96 5.87
C VAL A 175 5.40 17.71 4.99
N SER A 176 5.20 17.84 3.68
CA SER A 176 4.90 16.70 2.80
C SER A 176 5.90 16.53 1.65
N GLY A 177 6.05 15.30 1.17
CA GLY A 177 6.92 15.00 0.04
C GLY A 177 8.39 15.15 0.39
N GLY A 178 8.91 14.25 1.22
CA GLY A 178 10.28 14.36 1.74
C GLY A 178 11.32 14.41 0.61
N ALA A 179 11.11 13.67 -0.48
CA ALA A 179 11.82 13.90 -1.74
C ALA A 179 11.01 14.78 -2.70
N ILE A 180 9.78 14.35 -3.02
CA ILE A 180 8.96 14.96 -4.07
C ILE A 180 7.61 15.36 -3.50
N TYR A 181 7.25 16.62 -3.68
CA TYR A 181 5.88 17.09 -3.63
C TYR A 181 5.44 17.45 -5.05
N ALA A 182 4.31 16.92 -5.50
CA ALA A 182 3.76 17.27 -6.80
C ALA A 182 2.23 17.35 -6.80
N THR A 183 1.65 18.21 -7.63
CA THR A 183 0.20 18.16 -7.90
C THR A 183 -0.16 16.93 -8.71
N LYS A 184 0.65 16.62 -9.73
CA LYS A 184 0.59 15.44 -10.60
C LYS A 184 2.01 14.91 -10.83
N CYS A 185 2.20 13.60 -10.75
CA CYS A 185 3.52 12.98 -10.89
C CYS A 185 3.48 11.74 -11.79
N THR A 186 4.35 11.72 -12.79
CA THR A 186 4.52 10.61 -13.73
C THR A 186 5.99 10.21 -13.78
N LEU A 187 6.27 8.93 -13.49
CA LEU A 187 7.58 8.31 -13.56
C LEU A 187 7.52 7.21 -14.64
N THR A 188 8.18 7.40 -15.78
CA THR A 188 7.97 6.52 -16.95
C THR A 188 9.25 6.09 -17.63
N GLY A 189 9.42 4.79 -17.89
CA GLY A 189 10.48 4.29 -18.77
C GLY A 189 11.90 4.46 -18.23
N ASN A 190 12.07 4.75 -16.94
CA ASN A 190 13.39 4.90 -16.34
C ASN A 190 14.09 3.54 -16.21
N GLY A 191 15.42 3.53 -16.13
CA GLY A 191 16.20 2.37 -15.72
C GLY A 191 15.97 2.09 -14.23
N SER A 192 16.89 2.54 -13.39
CA SER A 192 16.75 2.42 -11.93
C SER A 192 16.19 3.70 -11.31
N LEU A 193 15.25 3.55 -10.37
CA LEU A 193 14.70 4.64 -9.56
C LEU A 193 14.87 4.30 -8.09
N THR A 194 15.51 5.18 -7.32
CA THR A 194 15.74 4.97 -5.89
C THR A 194 15.22 6.14 -5.08
N PHE A 195 14.39 5.83 -4.08
CA PHE A 195 13.94 6.74 -3.04
C PHE A 195 14.30 6.14 -1.69
N ASP A 196 15.41 6.59 -1.09
CA ASP A 196 15.93 6.00 0.14
C ASP A 196 16.08 7.02 1.27
N GLY A 197 15.58 6.68 2.45
CA GLY A 197 15.77 7.47 3.68
C GLY A 197 15.15 8.87 3.64
N ASN A 198 14.19 9.12 2.74
CA ASN A 198 13.54 10.42 2.66
C ASN A 198 12.51 10.56 3.78
N THR A 199 12.40 11.76 4.36
CA THR A 199 11.58 12.01 5.53
C THR A 199 10.63 13.20 5.33
N ALA A 200 9.37 13.04 5.72
CA ALA A 200 8.37 14.10 5.73
C ALA A 200 7.73 14.24 7.12
N GLY A 201 7.46 15.46 7.58
CA GLY A 201 6.82 15.69 8.88
C GLY A 201 5.33 15.33 8.92
N THR A 202 4.67 15.20 7.76
CA THR A 202 3.26 14.83 7.63
C THR A 202 3.06 13.65 6.69
N SER A 203 3.23 13.82 5.38
CA SER A 203 2.78 12.81 4.41
C SER A 203 3.77 12.55 3.28
N GLY A 204 3.88 11.30 2.86
CA GLY A 204 4.70 10.93 1.70
C GLY A 204 6.18 11.14 1.95
N GLY A 205 6.81 10.23 2.71
CA GLY A 205 8.22 10.38 3.09
C GLY A 205 9.14 10.47 1.88
N ALA A 206 8.85 9.72 0.82
CA ALA A 206 9.45 9.94 -0.50
C ALA A 206 8.59 10.88 -1.36
N ILE A 207 7.37 10.48 -1.68
CA ILE A 207 6.52 11.15 -2.67
C ILE A 207 5.17 11.49 -2.04
N TYR A 208 4.75 12.73 -2.24
CA TYR A 208 3.39 13.20 -1.98
C TYR A 208 2.78 13.73 -3.28
N THR A 209 1.61 13.21 -3.66
CA THR A 209 0.76 13.79 -4.70
C THR A 209 -0.53 14.37 -4.11
N GLU A 210 -0.78 15.64 -4.43
CA GLU A 210 -1.80 16.44 -3.74
C GLU A 210 -3.24 16.10 -4.16
N THR A 211 -3.59 16.33 -5.42
CA THR A 211 -4.98 16.21 -5.92
C THR A 211 -5.13 15.25 -7.09
N GLU A 212 -4.08 15.09 -7.90
CA GLU A 212 -4.13 14.33 -9.14
C GLU A 212 -3.41 12.97 -9.05
N ASP A 213 -3.42 12.29 -10.20
CA ASP A 213 -2.90 10.95 -10.35
C ASP A 213 -1.38 10.84 -10.13
N PHE A 214 -1.00 9.72 -9.54
CA PHE A 214 0.37 9.22 -9.53
C PHE A 214 0.50 8.05 -10.48
N THR A 215 1.46 8.12 -11.40
CA THR A 215 1.76 7.03 -12.34
C THR A 215 3.24 6.67 -12.28
N LEU A 216 3.52 5.38 -12.13
CA LEU A 216 4.84 4.78 -12.26
C LEU A 216 4.75 3.62 -13.26
N THR A 217 5.37 3.75 -14.43
CA THR A 217 5.21 2.75 -15.48
C THR A 217 6.45 2.47 -16.32
N GLY A 218 6.59 1.21 -16.74
CA GLY A 218 7.57 0.82 -17.75
C GLY A 218 9.03 0.95 -17.30
N SER A 219 9.31 1.01 -15.98
CA SER A 219 10.69 1.06 -15.51
C SER A 219 11.39 -0.25 -15.84
N THR A 220 12.54 -0.14 -16.51
CA THR A 220 13.29 -1.28 -17.05
C THR A 220 14.28 -1.88 -16.05
N GLY A 221 14.72 -1.08 -15.07
CA GLY A 221 15.51 -1.50 -13.91
C GLY A 221 14.65 -1.65 -12.66
N THR A 222 15.30 -1.57 -11.49
CA THR A 222 14.62 -1.70 -10.20
C THR A 222 14.12 -0.35 -9.71
N VAL A 223 12.86 -0.30 -9.29
CA VAL A 223 12.29 0.83 -8.57
C VAL A 223 12.26 0.51 -7.08
N THR A 224 12.99 1.27 -6.28
CA THR A 224 13.16 1.05 -4.85
C THR A 224 12.65 2.24 -4.04
N PHE A 225 11.76 1.96 -3.10
CA PHE A 225 11.40 2.84 -2.00
C PHE A 225 11.84 2.18 -0.69
N SER A 226 12.91 2.68 -0.08
CA SER A 226 13.45 2.11 1.14
C SER A 226 13.57 3.13 2.26
N THR A 227 13.30 2.68 3.49
CA THR A 227 13.55 3.44 4.73
C THR A 227 12.91 4.84 4.79
N ASN A 228 11.92 5.13 3.94
CA ASN A 228 11.25 6.43 3.92
C ASN A 228 10.28 6.53 5.09
N THR A 229 10.18 7.73 5.68
CA THR A 229 9.41 7.95 6.90
C THR A 229 8.50 9.18 6.79
N ALA A 230 7.24 9.02 7.18
CA ALA A 230 6.30 10.12 7.36
C ALA A 230 5.33 9.82 8.51
N LYS A 231 4.41 10.74 8.84
CA LYS A 231 3.29 10.37 9.73
C LYS A 231 2.27 9.50 9.00
N THR A 232 2.11 9.70 7.70
CA THR A 232 1.15 9.00 6.85
C THR A 232 1.75 8.70 5.47
N GLY A 233 1.59 7.50 4.93
CA GLY A 233 2.17 7.12 3.63
C GLY A 233 3.69 7.19 3.67
N GLY A 234 4.33 6.25 4.39
CA GLY A 234 5.75 6.34 4.74
C GLY A 234 6.67 6.54 3.54
N ALA A 235 6.40 5.90 2.40
CA ALA A 235 7.03 6.23 1.12
C ALA A 235 6.14 7.12 0.25
N LEU A 236 4.94 6.64 -0.08
CA LEU A 236 4.03 7.29 -1.03
C LEU A 236 2.72 7.67 -0.34
N TYR A 237 2.30 8.91 -0.54
CA TYR A 237 0.95 9.39 -0.23
C TYR A 237 0.31 9.97 -1.48
N SER A 238 -0.92 9.56 -1.79
CA SER A 238 -1.66 10.07 -2.95
C SER A 238 -3.17 10.07 -2.73
N LYS A 239 -3.83 11.12 -3.24
CA LYS A 239 -5.30 11.26 -3.25
C LYS A 239 -5.97 10.99 -4.61
N GLY A 240 -5.19 10.90 -5.68
CA GLY A 240 -5.66 10.64 -7.04
C GLY A 240 -5.80 9.16 -7.35
N ASN A 241 -5.90 8.82 -8.63
CA ASN A 241 -5.68 7.45 -9.07
C ASN A 241 -4.19 7.11 -8.98
N ASN A 242 -3.89 5.90 -8.54
CA ASN A 242 -2.52 5.43 -8.37
C ASN A 242 -2.28 4.23 -9.26
N SER A 243 -1.38 4.36 -10.23
CA SER A 243 -1.05 3.29 -11.17
C SER A 243 0.44 2.97 -11.12
N LEU A 244 0.78 1.77 -10.67
CA LEU A 244 2.13 1.23 -10.65
C LEU A 244 2.14 0.01 -11.59
N SER A 245 2.56 0.17 -12.84
CA SER A 245 2.34 -0.85 -13.86
C SER A 245 3.45 -1.09 -14.87
N GLY A 246 3.63 -2.35 -15.28
CA GLY A 246 4.58 -2.71 -16.34
C GLY A 246 6.05 -2.48 -15.96
N ASN A 247 6.38 -2.43 -14.67
CA ASN A 247 7.76 -2.30 -14.21
C ASN A 247 8.41 -3.69 -14.07
N THR A 248 9.73 -3.76 -14.28
CA THR A 248 10.50 -4.99 -14.06
C THR A 248 10.44 -5.38 -12.58
N ASN A 249 11.01 -4.57 -11.68
CA ASN A 249 11.02 -4.83 -10.23
C ASN A 249 10.54 -3.61 -9.45
N LEU A 250 9.60 -3.81 -8.53
CA LEU A 250 9.07 -2.79 -7.63
C LEU A 250 9.24 -3.20 -6.18
N LEU A 251 10.10 -2.50 -5.44
CA LEU A 251 10.47 -2.80 -4.06
C LEU A 251 10.08 -1.68 -3.10
N PHE A 252 9.30 -2.00 -2.07
CA PHE A 252 9.06 -1.16 -0.90
C PHE A 252 9.61 -1.85 0.35
N SER A 253 10.68 -1.34 0.94
CA SER A 253 11.32 -1.99 2.09
C SER A 253 11.56 -1.07 3.28
N GLY A 254 11.08 -1.45 4.47
CA GLY A 254 11.40 -0.74 5.70
C GLY A 254 10.81 0.68 5.80
N ASN A 255 9.80 1.02 5.00
CA ASN A 255 9.14 2.33 5.04
C ASN A 255 8.21 2.41 6.26
N LYS A 256 8.05 3.61 6.83
CA LYS A 256 7.36 3.80 8.12
C LYS A 256 6.37 4.95 8.12
N ALA A 257 5.13 4.65 8.54
CA ALA A 257 4.14 5.63 8.96
C ALA A 257 4.13 5.72 10.49
N THR A 258 4.43 6.90 11.03
CA THR A 258 4.73 7.12 12.45
C THR A 258 3.71 8.01 13.17
N GLY A 259 2.63 8.40 12.49
CA GLY A 259 1.58 9.25 13.07
C GLY A 259 0.91 8.60 14.28
N PRO A 260 0.48 9.38 15.28
CA PRO A 260 -0.21 8.84 16.45
C PRO A 260 -1.59 8.26 16.08
N SER A 261 -2.03 7.27 16.85
CA SER A 261 -3.30 6.54 16.62
C SER A 261 -4.56 7.30 17.03
N ASN A 262 -4.47 8.60 17.36
CA ASN A 262 -5.54 9.37 17.98
C ASN A 262 -6.28 10.32 17.03
N SER A 263 -5.93 10.35 15.74
CA SER A 263 -6.54 11.25 14.75
C SER A 263 -7.14 10.46 13.58
N SER A 264 -8.48 10.31 13.57
CA SER A 264 -9.21 9.66 12.48
C SER A 264 -9.37 10.55 11.24
N ALA A 265 -9.19 11.87 11.36
CA ALA A 265 -9.45 12.82 10.27
C ALA A 265 -8.35 12.83 9.19
N ASN A 266 -7.13 12.40 9.52
CA ASN A 266 -5.95 12.57 8.66
C ASN A 266 -5.25 11.25 8.28
N GLN A 267 -5.88 10.11 8.60
CA GLN A 267 -5.29 8.77 8.43
C GLN A 267 -3.86 8.70 9.02
N GLU A 268 -3.61 9.41 10.12
CA GLU A 268 -2.30 9.45 10.77
C GLU A 268 -1.89 8.05 11.21
N GLY A 269 -0.64 7.68 10.88
CA GLY A 269 -0.11 6.37 11.20
C GLY A 269 -0.51 5.25 10.24
N CYS A 270 -1.15 5.57 9.11
CA CYS A 270 -1.55 4.60 8.11
C CYS A 270 -0.60 4.53 6.90
N GLY A 271 -0.54 3.36 6.26
CA GLY A 271 0.17 3.13 5.00
C GLY A 271 1.68 3.21 5.17
N GLY A 272 2.30 2.19 5.78
CA GLY A 272 3.73 2.23 6.09
C GLY A 272 4.61 2.40 4.85
N ALA A 273 4.24 1.79 3.72
CA ALA A 273 4.80 2.11 2.42
C ALA A 273 3.90 3.08 1.63
N ILE A 274 2.66 2.67 1.36
CA ILE A 274 1.74 3.37 0.47
C ILE A 274 0.47 3.73 1.22
N LEU A 275 0.07 5.00 1.13
CA LEU A 275 -1.30 5.42 1.40
C LEU A 275 -1.95 5.97 0.13
N ALA A 276 -3.01 5.30 -0.32
CA ALA A 276 -3.81 5.67 -1.49
C ALA A 276 -5.27 5.91 -1.07
N PHE A 277 -5.61 7.16 -0.76
CA PHE A 277 -6.90 7.51 -0.17
C PHE A 277 -7.78 8.25 -1.18
N ILE A 278 -9.05 7.86 -1.25
CA ILE A 278 -10.06 8.57 -2.03
C ILE A 278 -11.01 9.27 -1.06
N ASP A 279 -11.11 10.60 -1.18
CA ASP A 279 -12.13 11.36 -0.45
C ASP A 279 -13.54 10.81 -0.77
N SER A 280 -14.36 10.65 0.27
CA SER A 280 -15.65 9.93 0.21
C SER A 280 -16.65 10.47 -0.81
N GLY A 281 -16.50 11.73 -1.26
CA GLY A 281 -17.33 12.35 -2.29
C GLY A 281 -16.98 11.95 -3.74
N SER A 282 -15.91 11.19 -3.97
CA SER A 282 -15.35 10.91 -5.31
C SER A 282 -15.09 9.42 -5.58
N VAL A 283 -15.66 8.53 -4.77
CA VAL A 283 -15.33 7.09 -4.80
C VAL A 283 -15.74 6.41 -6.11
N SER A 284 -16.87 6.79 -6.73
CA SER A 284 -17.34 6.19 -7.99
C SER A 284 -16.43 6.46 -9.18
N ASP A 285 -15.68 7.55 -9.15
CA ASP A 285 -14.97 8.09 -10.30
C ASP A 285 -13.47 7.73 -10.27
N LYS A 286 -13.01 7.13 -9.17
CA LYS A 286 -11.60 6.81 -8.93
C LYS A 286 -11.36 5.29 -8.86
N THR A 287 -10.22 4.87 -9.41
CA THR A 287 -9.79 3.47 -9.44
C THR A 287 -9.08 3.05 -8.16
N GLY A 288 -8.58 4.01 -7.37
CA GLY A 288 -7.82 3.77 -6.15
C GLY A 288 -6.37 3.40 -6.46
N LEU A 289 -5.83 2.42 -5.71
CA LEU A 289 -4.51 1.85 -5.98
C LEU A 289 -4.61 0.69 -6.95
N SER A 290 -3.84 0.77 -8.04
CA SER A 290 -3.63 -0.30 -9.01
C SER A 290 -2.15 -0.65 -9.11
N ILE A 291 -1.81 -1.90 -8.81
CA ILE A 291 -0.48 -2.48 -9.06
C ILE A 291 -0.65 -3.59 -10.08
N ALA A 292 -0.21 -3.36 -11.32
CA ALA A 292 -0.58 -4.22 -12.43
C ALA A 292 0.56 -4.58 -13.38
N ASN A 293 0.61 -5.84 -13.82
CA ASN A 293 1.51 -6.31 -14.87
C ASN A 293 3.00 -6.02 -14.61
N ASN A 294 3.42 -5.96 -13.34
CA ASN A 294 4.84 -5.88 -13.00
C ASN A 294 5.42 -7.29 -12.96
N GLN A 295 6.70 -7.47 -13.30
CA GLN A 295 7.33 -8.78 -13.26
C GLN A 295 7.53 -9.25 -11.80
N GLU A 296 8.04 -8.37 -10.94
CA GLU A 296 8.16 -8.63 -9.50
C GLU A 296 7.74 -7.41 -8.67
N VAL A 297 6.95 -7.65 -7.63
CA VAL A 297 6.56 -6.65 -6.63
C VAL A 297 6.84 -7.21 -5.24
N SER A 298 7.57 -6.45 -4.42
CA SER A 298 7.94 -6.85 -3.07
C SER A 298 7.73 -5.70 -2.08
N LEU A 299 6.93 -5.96 -1.05
CA LEU A 299 6.68 -5.03 0.05
C LEU A 299 7.10 -5.73 1.35
N THR A 300 8.25 -5.32 1.90
CA THR A 300 8.91 -6.01 3.00
C THR A 300 9.17 -5.11 4.20
N SER A 301 8.91 -5.63 5.40
CA SER A 301 9.26 -4.95 6.66
C SER A 301 8.73 -3.51 6.79
N ASN A 302 7.64 -3.18 6.09
CA ASN A 302 7.02 -1.87 6.20
C ASN A 302 6.17 -1.81 7.47
N ALA A 303 6.13 -0.66 8.12
CA ALA A 303 5.48 -0.50 9.42
C ALA A 303 4.53 0.70 9.47
N ALA A 304 3.35 0.48 10.02
CA ALA A 304 2.35 1.50 10.29
C ALA A 304 1.95 1.45 11.78
N THR A 305 1.88 2.59 12.44
CA THR A 305 1.40 2.67 13.83
C THR A 305 -0.10 2.38 13.95
N VAL A 306 -0.87 2.49 12.86
CA VAL A 306 -2.33 2.26 12.84
C VAL A 306 -2.69 1.14 11.87
N SER A 307 -2.83 1.40 10.57
CA SER A 307 -3.37 0.41 9.63
C SER A 307 -2.61 0.37 8.31
N GLY A 308 -2.59 -0.80 7.68
CA GLY A 308 -1.93 -0.99 6.39
C GLY A 308 -0.41 -0.90 6.53
N GLY A 309 0.20 -1.89 7.17
CA GLY A 309 1.64 -1.86 7.45
C GLY A 309 2.48 -1.68 6.19
N ALA A 310 2.07 -2.28 5.06
CA ALA A 310 2.55 -1.89 3.74
C ALA A 310 1.60 -0.91 3.05
N ILE A 311 0.34 -1.30 2.85
CA ILE A 311 -0.64 -0.56 2.03
C ILE A 311 -1.86 -0.21 2.86
N TYR A 312 -2.18 1.08 2.89
CA TYR A 312 -3.51 1.59 3.22
C TYR A 312 -4.17 2.10 1.95
N ALA A 313 -5.37 1.63 1.61
CA ALA A 313 -6.09 2.14 0.46
C ALA A 313 -7.61 2.23 0.70
N THR A 314 -8.28 3.16 0.04
CA THR A 314 -9.75 3.14 -0.03
C THR A 314 -10.23 1.97 -0.90
N LYS A 315 -9.56 1.78 -2.05
CA LYS A 315 -9.77 0.70 -3.03
C LYS A 315 -8.41 0.20 -3.52
N CYS A 316 -8.24 -1.12 -3.61
CA CYS A 316 -6.96 -1.71 -4.00
C CYS A 316 -7.15 -2.85 -5.01
N THR A 317 -6.42 -2.79 -6.13
CA THR A 317 -6.43 -3.78 -7.20
C THR A 317 -5.01 -4.20 -7.52
N LEU A 318 -4.74 -5.50 -7.42
CA LEU A 318 -3.48 -6.15 -7.75
C LEU A 318 -3.75 -7.12 -8.91
N THR A 319 -3.25 -6.85 -10.12
CA THR A 319 -3.67 -7.64 -11.30
C THR A 319 -2.52 -8.00 -12.23
N GLY A 320 -2.45 -9.26 -12.64
CA GLY A 320 -1.55 -9.69 -13.73
C GLY A 320 -0.06 -9.59 -13.40
N ASN A 321 0.32 -9.43 -12.14
CA ASN A 321 1.72 -9.37 -11.76
C ASN A 321 2.37 -10.77 -11.89
N GLY A 322 3.69 -10.81 -12.11
CA GLY A 322 4.47 -12.05 -12.03
C GLY A 322 4.48 -12.56 -10.59
N SER A 323 5.45 -12.14 -9.79
CA SER A 323 5.48 -12.45 -8.35
C SER A 323 5.08 -11.24 -7.49
N LEU A 324 4.35 -11.50 -6.41
CA LEU A 324 3.89 -10.51 -5.44
C LEU A 324 4.26 -11.00 -4.03
N THR A 325 5.04 -10.22 -3.29
CA THR A 325 5.48 -10.58 -1.93
C THR A 325 5.13 -9.48 -0.94
N PHE A 326 4.46 -9.87 0.14
CA PHE A 326 4.22 -9.07 1.33
C PHE A 326 4.79 -9.82 2.53
N ASP A 327 5.98 -9.43 2.98
CA ASP A 327 6.69 -10.14 4.05
C ASP A 327 7.05 -9.24 5.25
N GLY A 328 6.73 -9.70 6.46
CA GLY A 328 7.14 -9.04 7.70
C GLY A 328 6.56 -7.64 7.90
N ASN A 329 5.47 -7.27 7.20
CA ASN A 329 4.86 -5.97 7.36
C ASN A 329 4.02 -5.94 8.65
N THR A 330 4.05 -4.80 9.36
CA THR A 330 3.44 -4.67 10.69
C THR A 330 2.51 -3.45 10.77
N ALA A 331 1.32 -3.64 11.33
CA ALA A 331 0.38 -2.56 11.66
C ALA A 331 0.00 -2.59 13.15
N GLY A 332 -0.17 -1.43 13.79
CA GLY A 332 -0.59 -1.35 15.19
C GLY A 332 -2.06 -1.74 15.45
N THR A 333 -2.90 -1.75 14.41
CA THR A 333 -4.34 -2.02 14.48
C THR A 333 -4.75 -3.04 13.42
N SER A 334 -4.81 -2.69 12.14
CA SER A 334 -5.45 -3.56 11.13
C SER A 334 -4.63 -3.71 9.85
N GLY A 335 -4.61 -4.93 9.29
CA GLY A 335 -4.01 -5.19 7.98
C GLY A 335 -2.49 -5.04 8.01
N GLY A 336 -1.78 -6.05 8.54
CA GLY A 336 -0.32 -5.97 8.70
C GLY A 336 0.39 -5.74 7.37
N ALA A 337 -0.10 -6.36 6.29
CA ALA A 337 0.30 -5.99 4.93
C ALA A 337 -0.65 -4.95 4.33
N ILE A 338 -1.93 -5.28 4.20
CA ILE A 338 -2.91 -4.49 3.45
C ILE A 338 -4.13 -4.19 4.29
N TYR A 339 -4.54 -2.92 4.30
CA TYR A 339 -5.82 -2.46 4.81
C TYR A 339 -6.61 -1.77 3.70
N THR A 340 -7.85 -2.22 3.45
CA THR A 340 -8.81 -1.52 2.60
C THR A 340 -9.99 -0.98 3.40
N GLU A 341 -10.25 0.33 3.29
CA GLU A 341 -11.14 1.05 4.20
C GLU A 341 -12.63 0.81 3.92
N THR A 342 -13.13 1.19 2.73
CA THR A 342 -14.57 1.18 2.43
C THR A 342 -14.94 0.37 1.19
N GLU A 343 -14.02 0.27 0.24
CA GLU A 343 -14.25 -0.36 -1.07
C GLU A 343 -13.52 -1.70 -1.22
N ASP A 344 -13.62 -2.24 -2.43
CA ASP A 344 -13.20 -3.58 -2.78
C ASP A 344 -11.68 -3.75 -2.80
N PHE A 345 -11.27 -4.96 -2.41
CA PHE A 345 -9.94 -5.49 -2.64
C PHE A 345 -10.02 -6.58 -3.72
N THR A 346 -9.16 -6.46 -4.73
CA THR A 346 -9.09 -7.40 -5.85
C THR A 346 -7.65 -7.84 -6.06
N LEU A 347 -7.40 -9.14 -6.10
CA LEU A 347 -6.13 -9.76 -6.44
C LEU A 347 -6.35 -10.83 -7.51
N THR A 348 -5.92 -10.55 -8.75
CA THR A 348 -6.29 -11.40 -9.89
C THR A 348 -5.19 -11.70 -10.88
N GLY A 349 -5.21 -12.90 -11.44
CA GLY A 349 -4.42 -13.23 -12.64
C GLY A 349 -2.91 -13.21 -12.43
N SER A 350 -2.41 -13.34 -11.20
CA SER A 350 -0.96 -13.37 -10.98
C SER A 350 -0.39 -14.69 -11.48
N THR A 351 0.64 -14.60 -12.32
CA THR A 351 1.20 -15.77 -13.05
C THR A 351 2.34 -16.46 -12.29
N GLY A 352 2.98 -15.74 -11.38
CA GLY A 352 3.96 -16.28 -10.43
C GLY A 352 3.33 -16.50 -9.05
N THR A 353 4.17 -16.44 -8.02
CA THR A 353 3.71 -16.70 -6.65
C THR A 353 3.31 -15.41 -5.96
N VAL A 354 2.10 -15.40 -5.38
CA VAL A 354 1.64 -14.38 -4.46
C VAL A 354 1.84 -14.88 -3.04
N THR A 355 2.66 -14.18 -2.26
CA THR A 355 3.02 -14.55 -0.89
C THR A 355 2.69 -13.44 0.08
N PHE A 356 1.94 -13.79 1.12
CA PHE A 356 1.78 -13.01 2.35
C PHE A 356 2.40 -13.79 3.49
N SER A 357 3.56 -13.39 3.97
CA SER A 357 4.27 -14.09 5.02
C SER A 357 4.59 -13.20 6.20
N THR A 358 4.51 -13.77 7.41
CA THR A 358 4.96 -13.14 8.66
C THR A 358 4.40 -11.74 8.97
N ASN A 359 3.29 -11.36 8.31
CA ASN A 359 2.67 -10.06 8.53
C ASN A 359 1.89 -10.05 9.86
N THR A 360 1.95 -8.93 10.58
CA THR A 360 1.39 -8.84 11.93
C THR A 360 0.52 -7.59 12.10
N ALA A 361 -0.67 -7.77 12.68
CA ALA A 361 -1.53 -6.68 13.13
C ALA A 361 -2.31 -7.10 14.39
N LYS A 362 -3.11 -6.19 14.98
CA LYS A 362 -4.10 -6.65 15.99
C LYS A 362 -5.22 -7.42 15.33
N THR A 363 -5.60 -7.04 14.11
CA THR A 363 -6.70 -7.63 13.35
C THR A 363 -6.34 -7.79 11.88
N GLY A 364 -6.59 -8.97 11.28
CA GLY A 364 -6.22 -9.22 9.88
C GLY A 364 -4.70 -9.17 9.69
N GLY A 365 -3.99 -10.21 10.13
CA GLY A 365 -2.52 -10.17 10.22
C GLY A 365 -1.84 -9.83 8.89
N ALA A 366 -2.35 -10.33 7.76
CA ALA A 366 -1.94 -9.87 6.43
C ALA A 366 -2.94 -8.85 5.84
N LEU A 367 -4.20 -9.25 5.69
CA LEU A 367 -5.23 -8.49 4.99
C LEU A 367 -6.39 -8.16 5.93
N TYR A 368 -6.78 -6.89 5.96
CA TYR A 368 -8.05 -6.43 6.54
C TYR A 368 -8.84 -5.68 5.47
N SER A 369 -10.11 -6.03 5.28
CA SER A 369 -10.98 -5.35 4.33
C SER A 369 -12.44 -5.32 4.77
N LYS A 370 -13.11 -4.19 4.51
CA LYS A 370 -14.56 -4.00 4.70
C LYS A 370 -15.38 -4.08 3.40
N GLY A 371 -14.72 -4.28 2.27
CA GLY A 371 -15.32 -4.36 0.94
C GLY A 371 -15.67 -5.77 0.49
N ASN A 372 -15.98 -5.91 -0.80
CA ASN A 372 -15.84 -7.22 -1.45
C ASN A 372 -14.35 -7.56 -1.55
N ASN A 373 -14.04 -8.82 -1.34
CA ASN A 373 -12.68 -9.34 -1.44
C ASN A 373 -12.68 -10.45 -2.48
N SER A 374 -12.03 -10.22 -3.61
CA SER A 374 -11.90 -11.21 -4.69
C SER A 374 -10.43 -11.56 -4.90
N LEU A 375 -10.07 -12.82 -4.65
CA LEU A 375 -8.75 -13.37 -4.89
C LEU A 375 -8.92 -14.48 -5.93
N SER A 376 -8.66 -14.19 -7.21
CA SER A 376 -9.05 -15.09 -8.30
C SER A 376 -8.06 -15.30 -9.43
N GLY A 377 -8.06 -16.51 -10.01
CA GLY A 377 -7.25 -16.81 -11.19
C GLY A 377 -5.74 -16.69 -10.99
N ASN A 378 -5.24 -16.83 -9.75
CA ASN A 378 -3.81 -16.81 -9.47
C ASN A 378 -3.22 -18.22 -9.52
N THR A 379 -1.98 -18.36 -9.99
CA THR A 379 -1.28 -19.65 -10.04
C THR A 379 -0.97 -20.16 -8.63
N ASN A 380 -0.28 -19.37 -7.80
CA ASN A 380 0.05 -19.76 -6.44
C ASN A 380 -0.28 -18.61 -5.47
N LEU A 381 -1.17 -18.86 -4.50
CA LEU A 381 -1.58 -17.92 -3.47
C LEU A 381 -1.27 -18.48 -2.08
N LEU A 382 -0.29 -17.87 -1.40
CA LEU A 382 0.27 -18.37 -0.15
C LEU A 382 0.10 -17.34 0.97
N PHE A 383 -0.48 -17.78 2.09
CA PHE A 383 -0.50 -17.04 3.36
C PHE A 383 0.21 -17.88 4.43
N SER A 384 1.39 -17.46 4.89
CA SER A 384 2.18 -18.24 5.83
C SER A 384 2.65 -17.47 7.06
N GLY A 385 2.35 -17.98 8.26
CA GLY A 385 2.87 -17.41 9.50
C GLY A 385 2.37 -15.99 9.82
N ASN A 386 1.24 -15.56 9.24
CA ASN A 386 0.65 -14.25 9.55
C ASN A 386 -0.04 -14.29 10.92
N LYS A 387 -0.09 -13.16 11.61
CA LYS A 387 -0.53 -13.09 13.00
C LYS A 387 -1.48 -11.93 13.29
N ALA A 388 -2.64 -12.26 13.86
CA ALA A 388 -3.51 -11.32 14.56
C ALA A 388 -3.23 -11.38 16.07
N THR A 389 -2.93 -10.23 16.68
CA THR A 389 -2.40 -10.11 18.05
C THR A 389 -3.29 -9.33 19.01
N GLY A 390 -4.46 -8.88 18.56
CA GLY A 390 -5.37 -8.07 19.38
C GLY A 390 -5.85 -8.82 20.62
N PRO A 391 -6.09 -8.13 21.75
CA PRO A 391 -6.57 -8.78 22.96
C PRO A 391 -7.98 -9.36 22.76
N SER A 392 -8.28 -10.46 23.44
CA SER A 392 -9.55 -11.18 23.37
C SER A 392 -10.72 -10.53 24.12
N ASN A 393 -10.53 -9.34 24.69
CA ASN A 393 -11.47 -8.69 25.61
C ASN A 393 -12.43 -7.68 24.95
N SER A 394 -12.36 -7.48 23.63
CA SER A 394 -13.23 -6.54 22.91
C SER A 394 -14.01 -7.24 21.80
N SER A 395 -15.32 -7.41 21.98
CA SER A 395 -16.22 -7.97 20.95
C SER A 395 -16.63 -6.96 19.87
N ALA A 396 -16.30 -5.68 20.02
CA ALA A 396 -16.78 -4.62 19.14
C ALA A 396 -15.92 -4.40 17.87
N ASN A 397 -14.66 -4.84 17.88
CA ASN A 397 -13.67 -4.46 16.85
C ASN A 397 -13.00 -5.64 16.13
N GLN A 398 -13.49 -6.86 16.35
CA GLN A 398 -12.88 -8.10 15.85
C GLN A 398 -11.37 -8.19 16.18
N GLU A 399 -10.94 -7.55 17.28
CA GLU A 399 -9.54 -7.57 17.72
C GLU A 399 -9.07 -9.01 17.95
N GLY A 400 -7.91 -9.35 17.41
CA GLY A 400 -7.36 -10.69 17.52
C GLY A 400 -7.92 -11.70 16.52
N CYS A 401 -8.80 -11.29 15.61
CA CYS A 401 -9.35 -12.17 14.57
C CYS A 401 -8.59 -12.11 13.25
N GLY A 402 -8.66 -13.22 12.48
CA GLY A 402 -8.17 -13.31 11.11
C GLY A 402 -6.64 -13.29 11.05
N GLY A 403 -5.98 -14.38 11.43
CA GLY A 403 -4.52 -14.40 11.50
C GLY A 403 -3.85 -14.08 10.17
N ALA A 404 -4.42 -14.52 9.05
CA ALA A 404 -4.06 -14.04 7.71
C ALA A 404 -5.04 -12.98 7.20
N ILE A 405 -6.32 -13.33 7.09
CA ILE A 405 -7.34 -12.51 6.42
C ILE A 405 -8.47 -12.22 7.40
N LEU A 406 -8.82 -10.95 7.52
CA LEU A 406 -10.10 -10.52 8.07
C LEU A 406 -10.93 -9.79 7.00
N SER A 407 -12.07 -10.38 6.65
CA SER A 407 -13.06 -9.82 5.71
C SER A 407 -14.38 -9.58 6.43
N PHE A 408 -14.58 -8.37 6.95
CA PHE A 408 -15.74 -8.05 7.76
C PHE A 408 -16.68 -7.09 7.04
N LEU A 409 -17.93 -7.51 6.87
CA LEU A 409 -18.98 -6.66 6.37
C LEU A 409 -19.78 -6.10 7.53
N GLU A 410 -19.86 -4.77 7.63
CA GLU A 410 -20.78 -4.11 8.55
C GLU A 410 -22.23 -4.49 8.21
N SER A 411 -23.11 -4.55 9.20
CA SER A 411 -24.48 -5.09 9.06
C SER A 411 -25.26 -4.48 7.89
N ALA A 412 -25.09 -3.18 7.62
CA ALA A 412 -25.75 -2.49 6.52
C ALA A 412 -25.27 -2.93 5.11
N SER A 413 -24.07 -3.51 5.01
CA SER A 413 -23.45 -3.96 3.76
C SER A 413 -23.65 -5.46 3.50
N VAL A 414 -24.17 -6.22 4.47
CA VAL A 414 -24.26 -7.68 4.36
C VAL A 414 -25.11 -8.13 3.18
N SER A 415 -26.23 -7.47 2.88
CA SER A 415 -27.12 -7.84 1.77
C SER A 415 -26.63 -7.41 0.39
N THR A 416 -25.72 -6.45 0.31
CA THR A 416 -25.25 -5.84 -0.95
C THR A 416 -23.85 -6.28 -1.35
N LYS A 417 -23.03 -6.73 -0.39
CA LYS A 417 -21.66 -7.20 -0.62
C LYS A 417 -21.56 -8.72 -0.54
N LYS A 418 -20.65 -9.26 -1.37
CA LYS A 418 -20.33 -10.68 -1.50
C LYS A 418 -19.44 -11.23 -0.38
N GLY A 419 -18.66 -10.37 0.28
CA GLY A 419 -17.68 -10.75 1.30
C GLY A 419 -16.40 -11.31 0.68
N LEU A 420 -15.84 -12.39 1.26
CA LEU A 420 -14.59 -13.01 0.81
C LEU A 420 -14.81 -14.13 -0.20
N TRP A 421 -14.22 -13.97 -1.39
CA TRP A 421 -14.26 -14.93 -2.49
C TRP A 421 -12.83 -15.27 -2.88
N ILE A 422 -12.46 -16.54 -2.72
CA ILE A 422 -11.21 -17.10 -3.21
C ILE A 422 -11.59 -18.10 -4.29
N GLU A 423 -11.36 -17.76 -5.55
CA GLU A 423 -11.94 -18.50 -6.68
C GLU A 423 -10.99 -18.77 -7.84
N ASP A 424 -11.13 -19.94 -8.46
CA ASP A 424 -10.44 -20.30 -9.70
C ASP A 424 -8.91 -20.15 -9.66
N ASN A 425 -8.30 -20.27 -8.47
CA ASN A 425 -6.84 -20.30 -8.32
C ASN A 425 -6.33 -21.73 -8.53
N GLU A 426 -5.10 -21.89 -9.02
CA GLU A 426 -4.52 -23.23 -9.16
C GLU A 426 -4.13 -23.80 -7.78
N ASN A 427 -3.32 -23.07 -7.01
CA ASN A 427 -2.90 -23.51 -5.68
C ASN A 427 -3.12 -22.41 -4.63
N VAL A 428 -3.91 -22.72 -3.60
CA VAL A 428 -4.11 -21.85 -2.44
C VAL A 428 -3.62 -22.56 -1.19
N SER A 429 -2.75 -21.89 -0.42
CA SER A 429 -2.22 -22.43 0.83
C SER A 429 -2.24 -21.38 1.93
N LEU A 430 -2.90 -21.68 3.04
CA LEU A 430 -2.89 -20.90 4.26
C LEU A 430 -2.28 -21.76 5.37
N SER A 431 -1.04 -21.48 5.76
CA SER A 431 -0.28 -22.32 6.69
C SER A 431 0.28 -21.57 7.90
N GLY A 432 0.18 -22.16 9.09
CA GLY A 432 0.80 -21.63 10.30
C GLY A 432 0.33 -20.23 10.72
N ASN A 433 -0.84 -19.77 10.23
CA ASN A 433 -1.38 -18.47 10.61
C ASN A 433 -2.01 -18.54 12.00
N THR A 434 -1.90 -17.47 12.78
CA THR A 434 -2.32 -17.45 14.19
C THR A 434 -3.20 -16.27 14.55
N ALA A 435 -4.24 -16.51 15.35
CA ALA A 435 -5.18 -15.52 15.84
C ALA A 435 -5.39 -15.68 17.35
N THR A 436 -5.36 -14.58 18.10
CA THR A 436 -5.64 -14.55 19.55
C THR A 436 -7.13 -14.64 19.88
N VAL A 437 -8.01 -14.59 18.87
CA VAL A 437 -9.45 -14.84 19.01
C VAL A 437 -9.87 -15.89 18.00
N SER A 438 -10.44 -15.50 16.85
CA SER A 438 -11.09 -16.43 15.92
C SER A 438 -10.51 -16.36 14.51
N GLY A 439 -10.59 -17.47 13.78
CA GLY A 439 -10.17 -17.53 12.39
C GLY A 439 -8.65 -17.46 12.28
N GLY A 440 -7.97 -18.53 12.67
CA GLY A 440 -6.50 -18.55 12.71
C GLY A 440 -5.88 -18.24 11.35
N ALA A 441 -6.51 -18.66 10.25
CA ALA A 441 -6.24 -18.12 8.92
C ALA A 441 -7.25 -17.04 8.52
N ILE A 442 -8.54 -17.38 8.49
CA ILE A 442 -9.59 -16.52 7.92
C ILE A 442 -10.66 -16.24 8.96
N TYR A 443 -10.96 -14.96 9.16
CA TYR A 443 -12.19 -14.48 9.77
C TYR A 443 -13.03 -13.77 8.72
N ALA A 444 -14.28 -14.18 8.51
CA ALA A 444 -15.13 -13.54 7.52
C ALA A 444 -16.60 -13.43 7.94
N THR A 445 -17.29 -12.37 7.49
CA THR A 445 -18.76 -12.32 7.60
C THR A 445 -19.40 -13.32 6.64
N LYS A 446 -18.96 -13.30 5.37
CA LYS A 446 -19.35 -14.19 4.25
C LYS A 446 -18.10 -14.76 3.60
N CYS A 447 -18.08 -16.05 3.29
CA CYS A 447 -16.93 -16.68 2.63
C CYS A 447 -17.33 -17.73 1.60
N ALA A 448 -16.77 -17.60 0.40
CA ALA A 448 -16.90 -18.56 -0.69
C ALA A 448 -15.51 -18.98 -1.19
N LEU A 449 -15.30 -20.29 -1.27
CA LEU A 449 -14.11 -20.92 -1.83
C LEU A 449 -14.57 -21.73 -3.05
N HIS A 450 -14.32 -21.23 -4.27
CA HIS A 450 -14.95 -21.73 -5.49
C HIS A 450 -13.92 -22.15 -6.54
N GLY A 451 -14.05 -23.32 -7.15
CA GLY A 451 -13.29 -23.66 -8.38
C GLY A 451 -11.77 -23.78 -8.23
N ASN A 452 -11.20 -23.60 -7.03
CA ASN A 452 -9.76 -23.70 -6.82
C ASN A 452 -9.29 -25.14 -7.08
N THR A 453 -8.13 -25.31 -7.73
CA THR A 453 -7.63 -26.67 -8.03
C THR A 453 -7.15 -27.34 -6.74
N THR A 454 -6.21 -26.73 -6.01
CA THR A 454 -5.82 -27.19 -4.67
C THR A 454 -6.03 -26.10 -3.63
N LEU A 455 -6.45 -26.51 -2.43
CA LEU A 455 -6.71 -25.62 -1.31
C LEU A 455 -6.24 -26.27 -0.01
N THR A 456 -5.30 -25.64 0.68
CA THR A 456 -4.70 -26.18 1.90
C THR A 456 -4.81 -25.19 3.05
N PHE A 457 -5.33 -25.66 4.18
CA PHE A 457 -5.28 -24.98 5.47
C PHE A 457 -4.52 -25.88 6.44
N ASP A 458 -3.26 -25.55 6.73
CA ASP A 458 -2.40 -26.40 7.56
C ASP A 458 -1.85 -25.67 8.80
N GLY A 459 -1.98 -26.26 9.98
CA GLY A 459 -1.34 -25.77 11.20
C GLY A 459 -1.81 -24.37 11.64
N ASN A 460 -2.98 -23.92 11.20
CA ASN A 460 -3.50 -22.62 11.63
C ASN A 460 -4.11 -22.72 13.03
N THR A 461 -3.94 -21.68 13.84
CA THR A 461 -4.33 -21.70 15.27
C THR A 461 -5.14 -20.47 15.66
N ALA A 462 -6.22 -20.68 16.42
CA ALA A 462 -7.04 -19.62 17.00
C ALA A 462 -7.27 -19.89 18.50
N GLU A 463 -7.18 -18.89 19.38
CA GLU A 463 -7.38 -19.13 20.82
C GLU A 463 -8.85 -19.37 21.22
N THR A 464 -9.83 -18.98 20.41
CA THR A 464 -11.26 -19.25 20.68
C THR A 464 -11.89 -20.17 19.64
N ALA A 465 -12.06 -19.74 18.39
CA ALA A 465 -12.84 -20.51 17.43
C ALA A 465 -12.30 -20.52 16.00
N GLY A 466 -12.42 -21.67 15.32
CA GLY A 466 -12.10 -21.81 13.91
C GLY A 466 -10.61 -21.68 13.65
N GLY A 467 -9.84 -22.72 13.99
CA GLY A 467 -8.38 -22.69 13.86
C GLY A 467 -7.92 -22.35 12.44
N ALA A 468 -8.63 -22.82 11.42
CA ALA A 468 -8.45 -22.33 10.05
C ALA A 468 -9.40 -21.17 9.73
N ILE A 469 -10.70 -21.41 9.78
CA ILE A 469 -11.73 -20.48 9.28
C ILE A 469 -12.80 -20.28 10.34
N TYR A 470 -13.19 -19.02 10.52
CA TYR A 470 -14.38 -18.63 11.27
C TYR A 470 -15.30 -17.78 10.40
N THR A 471 -16.57 -18.16 10.26
CA THR A 471 -17.62 -17.29 9.70
C THR A 471 -18.61 -16.82 10.76
N GLU A 472 -18.92 -15.51 10.73
CA GLU A 472 -19.63 -14.86 11.83
C GLU A 472 -21.15 -14.99 11.79
N THR A 473 -21.80 -14.54 10.71
CA THR A 473 -23.27 -14.47 10.63
C THR A 473 -23.86 -15.11 9.39
N GLU A 474 -23.08 -15.23 8.32
CA GLU A 474 -23.57 -15.59 7.00
C GLU A 474 -22.90 -16.86 6.46
N ASP A 475 -23.27 -17.17 5.22
CA ASP A 475 -22.99 -18.44 4.59
C ASP A 475 -21.50 -18.67 4.32
N PHE A 476 -21.11 -19.94 4.49
CA PHE A 476 -19.86 -20.51 4.03
C PHE A 476 -20.13 -21.49 2.89
N THR A 477 -19.44 -21.32 1.77
CA THR A 477 -19.53 -22.24 0.64
C THR A 477 -18.15 -22.68 0.17
N LEU A 478 -17.99 -23.97 -0.06
CA LEU A 478 -16.80 -24.58 -0.63
C LEU A 478 -17.22 -25.51 -1.75
N THR A 479 -16.96 -25.12 -3.00
CA THR A 479 -17.53 -25.83 -4.15
C THR A 479 -16.61 -25.91 -5.37
N GLY A 480 -16.77 -26.98 -6.14
CA GLY A 480 -16.18 -27.10 -7.47
C GLY A 480 -14.66 -27.29 -7.48
N SER A 481 -14.02 -27.63 -6.35
CA SER A 481 -12.57 -27.83 -6.32
C SER A 481 -12.18 -29.06 -7.14
N THR A 482 -11.28 -28.91 -8.11
CA THR A 482 -10.93 -29.95 -9.09
C THR A 482 -9.79 -30.86 -8.64
N GLY A 483 -9.05 -30.46 -7.61
CA GLY A 483 -8.03 -31.25 -6.92
C GLY A 483 -8.41 -31.54 -5.47
N THR A 484 -7.42 -31.57 -4.57
CA THR A 484 -7.64 -31.90 -3.16
C THR A 484 -7.75 -30.64 -2.33
N VAL A 485 -8.78 -30.61 -1.47
CA VAL A 485 -8.94 -29.62 -0.42
C VAL A 485 -8.57 -30.25 0.92
N THR A 486 -7.60 -29.66 1.61
CA THR A 486 -7.06 -30.21 2.86
C THR A 486 -7.18 -29.19 3.98
N PHE A 487 -7.77 -29.63 5.08
CA PHE A 487 -7.67 -28.97 6.38
C PHE A 487 -6.88 -29.91 7.29
N SER A 488 -5.64 -29.55 7.61
CA SER A 488 -4.77 -30.38 8.44
C SER A 488 -4.23 -29.64 9.64
N THR A 489 -4.11 -30.35 10.77
CA THR A 489 -3.42 -29.88 11.98
C THR A 489 -3.87 -28.52 12.54
N ASN A 490 -5.06 -28.03 12.16
CA ASN A 490 -5.58 -26.76 12.64
C ASN A 490 -6.13 -26.92 14.06
N THR A 491 -5.93 -25.90 14.91
CA THR A 491 -6.30 -25.98 16.32
C THR A 491 -7.05 -24.74 16.82
N ALA A 492 -8.06 -24.97 17.65
CA ALA A 492 -8.73 -23.93 18.41
C ALA A 492 -9.38 -24.50 19.67
N LYS A 493 -9.87 -23.66 20.59
CA LYS A 493 -10.68 -24.17 21.72
C LYS A 493 -11.97 -24.80 21.24
N THR A 494 -12.58 -24.21 20.22
CA THR A 494 -13.81 -24.64 19.57
C THR A 494 -13.57 -24.69 18.06
N ALA A 495 -14.01 -25.75 17.37
CA ALA A 495 -13.85 -25.87 15.92
C ALA A 495 -12.38 -25.83 15.46
N GLY A 496 -11.68 -26.98 15.49
CA GLY A 496 -10.25 -27.02 15.18
C GLY A 496 -9.93 -26.51 13.77
N ALA A 497 -10.75 -26.82 12.76
CA ALA A 497 -10.61 -26.24 11.42
C ALA A 497 -11.63 -25.14 11.14
N LEU A 498 -12.92 -25.48 11.06
CA LEU A 498 -13.95 -24.59 10.54
C LEU A 498 -15.06 -24.36 11.56
N HIS A 499 -15.28 -23.10 11.94
CA HIS A 499 -16.45 -22.65 12.67
C HIS A 499 -17.39 -21.84 11.76
N THR A 500 -18.68 -22.16 11.74
CA THR A 500 -19.68 -21.41 10.97
C THR A 500 -20.95 -21.13 11.78
N LYS A 501 -21.69 -20.08 11.41
CA LYS A 501 -23.04 -19.79 11.96
C LYS A 501 -24.14 -19.64 10.88
N GLY A 502 -23.76 -19.54 9.61
CA GLY A 502 -24.65 -19.47 8.45
C GLY A 502 -24.91 -20.84 7.81
N ASN A 503 -25.50 -20.86 6.61
CA ASN A 503 -25.50 -22.07 5.79
C ASN A 503 -24.07 -22.48 5.52
N THR A 504 -23.79 -23.76 5.66
CA THR A 504 -22.47 -24.32 5.41
C THR A 504 -22.59 -25.37 4.33
N SER A 505 -21.95 -25.17 3.19
CA SER A 505 -22.10 -26.07 2.04
C SER A 505 -20.76 -26.50 1.49
N PHE A 506 -20.58 -27.81 1.37
CA PHE A 506 -19.48 -28.42 0.63
C PHE A 506 -20.06 -29.23 -0.53
N THR A 507 -19.84 -28.79 -1.76
CA THR A 507 -20.45 -29.42 -2.93
C THR A 507 -19.51 -29.58 -4.11
N LYS A 508 -19.65 -30.66 -4.88
CA LYS A 508 -18.95 -30.81 -6.18
C LYS A 508 -17.43 -30.73 -6.07
N ASN A 509 -16.85 -31.05 -4.92
CA ASN A 509 -15.40 -31.08 -4.75
C ASN A 509 -14.87 -32.49 -5.04
N LYS A 510 -13.75 -32.60 -5.74
CA LYS A 510 -13.15 -33.90 -6.06
C LYS A 510 -12.72 -34.66 -4.80
N ALA A 511 -12.01 -34.00 -3.88
CA ALA A 511 -11.59 -34.61 -2.63
C ALA A 511 -11.53 -33.58 -1.49
N LEU A 512 -12.15 -33.92 -0.35
CA LEU A 512 -12.13 -33.16 0.88
C LEU A 512 -11.47 -34.00 1.99
N VAL A 513 -10.41 -33.46 2.60
CA VAL A 513 -9.65 -34.13 3.66
C VAL A 513 -9.56 -33.23 4.88
N PHE A 514 -10.10 -33.70 6.00
CA PHE A 514 -9.90 -33.11 7.32
C PHE A 514 -9.03 -34.06 8.14
N SER A 515 -7.79 -33.67 8.43
CA SER A 515 -6.81 -34.55 9.08
C SER A 515 -6.14 -33.91 10.31
N GLY A 516 -6.26 -34.52 11.48
CA GLY A 516 -5.53 -34.08 12.68
C GLY A 516 -5.95 -32.72 13.23
N ASN A 517 -7.13 -32.20 12.86
CA ASN A 517 -7.64 -30.95 13.43
C ASN A 517 -8.12 -31.17 14.88
N SER A 518 -7.96 -30.16 15.74
CA SER A 518 -8.21 -30.32 17.18
C SER A 518 -9.00 -29.18 17.82
N ALA A 519 -10.10 -29.53 18.51
CA ALA A 519 -10.76 -28.68 19.49
C ALA A 519 -10.21 -28.99 20.90
N THR A 520 -9.49 -28.03 21.49
CA THR A 520 -8.53 -28.28 22.58
C THR A 520 -9.07 -28.00 23.99
N ALA A 521 -10.12 -27.18 24.13
CA ALA A 521 -10.67 -26.83 25.43
C ALA A 521 -11.56 -27.93 26.01
N THR A 522 -11.66 -28.02 27.33
CA THR A 522 -12.69 -28.85 27.98
C THR A 522 -13.77 -27.89 28.48
N ALA A 523 -15.01 -28.06 28.02
CA ALA A 523 -16.08 -27.16 28.43
C ALA A 523 -16.25 -27.16 29.95
N THR A 524 -16.49 -25.98 30.50
CA THR A 524 -16.78 -25.81 31.93
C THR A 524 -18.25 -26.02 32.25
N THR A 525 -19.13 -26.00 31.23
CA THR A 525 -20.59 -26.21 31.35
C THR A 525 -21.14 -26.99 30.15
N THR A 526 -22.39 -27.45 30.24
CA THR A 526 -23.06 -28.19 29.15
C THR A 526 -23.51 -27.29 28.00
N THR A 527 -23.74 -25.99 28.24
CA THR A 527 -24.17 -25.01 27.23
C THR A 527 -23.02 -24.37 26.46
N ASP A 528 -21.82 -24.38 27.02
CA ASP A 528 -20.60 -23.90 26.37
C ASP A 528 -20.17 -24.85 25.24
N GLN A 529 -19.83 -24.34 24.06
CA GLN A 529 -19.38 -25.14 22.91
C GLN A 529 -17.86 -25.42 22.89
N GLU A 530 -17.13 -24.95 23.90
CA GLU A 530 -15.71 -25.29 24.08
C GLU A 530 -15.46 -26.81 23.99
N GLY A 531 -14.40 -27.17 23.26
CA GLY A 531 -14.03 -28.57 23.04
C GLY A 531 -14.88 -29.33 22.05
N CYS A 532 -15.81 -28.68 21.35
CA CYS A 532 -16.59 -29.29 20.28
C CYS A 532 -16.02 -29.04 18.88
N GLY A 533 -16.27 -29.98 17.96
CA GLY A 533 -15.96 -29.85 16.54
C GLY A 533 -14.47 -29.93 16.27
N GLY A 534 -13.88 -31.12 16.30
CA GLY A 534 -12.44 -31.27 16.07
C GLY A 534 -12.03 -30.76 14.69
N ALA A 535 -12.80 -31.09 13.64
CA ALA A 535 -12.66 -30.45 12.34
C ALA A 535 -13.70 -29.33 12.13
N ILE A 536 -14.99 -29.65 12.14
CA ILE A 536 -16.06 -28.70 11.80
C ILE A 536 -16.99 -28.51 12.98
N LEU A 537 -17.34 -27.25 13.25
CA LEU A 537 -18.48 -26.90 14.08
C LEU A 537 -19.44 -25.99 13.31
N CYS A 538 -20.68 -26.43 13.16
CA CYS A 538 -21.76 -25.65 12.57
C CYS A 538 -22.69 -25.17 13.69
N ASN A 539 -22.59 -23.90 14.07
CA ASN A 539 -23.32 -23.30 15.19
C ASN A 539 -24.55 -22.52 14.70
N ILE A 540 -25.56 -23.25 14.22
CA ILE A 540 -26.82 -22.64 13.79
C ILE A 540 -27.66 -22.29 15.02
N SER A 541 -28.18 -21.06 15.06
CA SER A 541 -29.06 -20.61 16.15
C SER A 541 -30.41 -21.34 16.11
N GLU A 542 -31.08 -21.48 17.25
CA GLU A 542 -32.38 -22.17 17.34
C GLU A 542 -33.46 -21.54 16.44
N SER A 543 -33.42 -20.22 16.26
CA SER A 543 -34.33 -19.49 15.38
C SER A 543 -34.08 -19.76 13.89
N ASP A 544 -32.89 -20.25 13.52
CA ASP A 544 -32.47 -20.37 12.12
C ASP A 544 -32.47 -21.81 11.60
N ILE A 545 -32.74 -22.81 12.44
CA ILE A 545 -32.65 -24.24 12.06
C ILE A 545 -33.60 -24.64 10.93
N ALA A 546 -34.67 -23.86 10.70
CA ALA A 546 -35.62 -24.09 9.62
C ALA A 546 -35.10 -23.62 8.24
N THR A 547 -34.09 -22.76 8.21
CA THR A 547 -33.60 -22.09 7.00
C THR A 547 -32.10 -22.26 6.77
N LYS A 548 -31.35 -22.69 7.79
CA LYS A 548 -29.92 -22.93 7.73
C LYS A 548 -29.57 -24.41 7.89
N SER A 549 -28.54 -24.87 7.19
CA SER A 549 -28.07 -26.26 7.30
C SER A 549 -26.58 -26.42 7.06
N LEU A 550 -26.05 -27.57 7.48
CA LEU A 550 -24.80 -28.13 6.98
C LEU A 550 -25.10 -29.10 5.83
N THR A 551 -24.60 -28.81 4.63
CA THR A 551 -24.79 -29.63 3.44
C THR A 551 -23.45 -30.20 2.95
N LEU A 552 -23.40 -31.51 2.78
CA LEU A 552 -22.26 -32.28 2.25
C LEU A 552 -22.78 -33.16 1.11
N THR A 553 -22.81 -32.66 -0.11
CA THR A 553 -23.37 -33.40 -1.26
C THR A 553 -22.46 -33.34 -2.49
N GLU A 554 -22.58 -34.32 -3.39
CA GLU A 554 -21.87 -34.32 -4.68
C GLU A 554 -20.33 -34.21 -4.58
N ASN A 555 -19.73 -34.54 -3.43
CA ASN A 555 -18.27 -34.59 -3.31
C ASN A 555 -17.75 -35.97 -3.72
N GLY A 556 -16.65 -36.02 -4.47
CA GLY A 556 -16.06 -37.28 -4.95
C GLY A 556 -15.52 -38.14 -3.81
N SER A 557 -14.88 -37.52 -2.83
CA SER A 557 -14.47 -38.17 -1.58
C SER A 557 -14.47 -37.18 -0.41
N LEU A 558 -14.79 -37.68 0.79
CA LEU A 558 -14.81 -36.92 2.03
C LEU A 558 -14.20 -37.77 3.15
N SER A 559 -13.09 -37.30 3.72
CA SER A 559 -12.32 -38.03 4.73
C SER A 559 -12.14 -37.21 6.01
N PHE A 560 -12.44 -37.82 7.15
CA PHE A 560 -12.13 -37.28 8.49
C PHE A 560 -11.17 -38.23 9.18
N ILE A 561 -9.92 -37.83 9.34
CA ILE A 561 -8.82 -38.68 9.83
C ILE A 561 -8.24 -38.04 11.09
N ASN A 562 -8.19 -38.77 12.20
CA ASN A 562 -7.52 -38.34 13.44
C ASN A 562 -7.92 -36.95 13.99
N ASN A 563 -9.13 -36.45 13.65
CA ASN A 563 -9.62 -35.20 14.21
C ASN A 563 -10.08 -35.42 15.66
N THR A 564 -9.74 -34.50 16.57
CA THR A 564 -9.94 -34.67 18.00
C THR A 564 -10.79 -33.54 18.57
N ALA A 565 -11.71 -33.89 19.45
CA ALA A 565 -12.51 -32.93 20.22
C ALA A 565 -12.52 -33.41 21.67
N LYS A 566 -12.22 -32.53 22.62
CA LYS A 566 -12.22 -32.89 24.05
C LYS A 566 -13.62 -33.17 24.59
N ARG A 567 -14.67 -32.64 23.96
CA ARG A 567 -16.06 -32.82 24.39
C ARG A 567 -16.91 -33.60 23.39
N SER A 568 -17.11 -33.10 22.17
CA SER A 568 -18.03 -33.75 21.21
C SER A 568 -17.68 -33.44 19.76
N GLY A 569 -17.96 -34.40 18.87
CA GLY A 569 -17.82 -34.24 17.42
C GLY A 569 -16.36 -34.10 16.96
N GLY A 570 -15.56 -35.17 17.08
CA GLY A 570 -14.17 -35.18 16.60
C GLY A 570 -14.04 -34.78 15.13
N GLY A 571 -14.89 -35.32 14.26
CA GLY A 571 -15.03 -34.83 12.88
C GLY A 571 -15.92 -33.59 12.82
N ILE A 572 -17.23 -33.78 13.03
CA ILE A 572 -18.24 -32.72 12.90
C ILE A 572 -19.04 -32.61 14.20
N TYR A 573 -19.32 -31.39 14.64
CA TYR A 573 -20.34 -31.08 15.63
C TYR A 573 -21.36 -30.10 15.03
N ALA A 574 -22.60 -30.55 14.85
CA ALA A 574 -23.75 -29.76 14.43
C ALA A 574 -24.89 -30.06 15.41
N PRO A 575 -25.09 -29.24 16.46
CA PRO A 575 -25.98 -29.57 17.57
C PRO A 575 -27.47 -29.47 17.24
N LYS A 576 -27.82 -28.91 16.08
CA LYS A 576 -29.20 -28.65 15.66
C LYS A 576 -29.41 -29.01 14.20
#